data_AF-A0A383E2W8-F1
#
_entry.id   AF-A0A383E2W8-F1
#
_cell.length_a   1.000
_cell.length_b   1.000
_cell.length_c   1.000
_cell.angle_alpha   90.00
_cell.angle_beta   90.00
_cell.angle_gamma   90.00
#
_symmetry.space_group_name_H-M   'P 1'
#
loop_
_entity.id
_entity.type
_entity.pdbx_description
1 polymer ?
#
loop_
_entity_poly.entity_id
_entity_poly.type
_entity_poly.pdbx_seq_one_letter_code
_entity_poly.pdbx_strand_id
1 'polypeptide(L)'
;QKVRVVRLVSYGAFCEIEPQIQCLLHQSQMDFFNKNIDPNKKVNLGQQIEVRILKIQDRKISVSLLTEENPFETFLKKFSEGDVVKCEVASVLDFAIMLKIEGSEIPAAICHWKNLSFEESEENLKKWKKGMKTSAKILSIDKAKMKVRLGVREASKNKDPFDYFSDKENNEIITATVKEVLKNGIKVSPGNEKNLLITIKKSHLAKKIEDCRPEIFRRGDRISAMVINLKKS
;
A
#
# COMPACT_ATOMS: atom_id res chain seq x y z
N GLN A 1 0.51 -35.81 -5.25
CA GLN A 1 -0.05 -36.89 -6.10
C GLN A 1 -0.40 -36.29 -7.45
N LYS A 2 0.10 -36.87 -8.55
CA LYS A 2 -0.27 -36.38 -9.90
C LYS A 2 -1.64 -36.92 -10.30
N VAL A 3 -2.51 -36.05 -10.81
CA VAL A 3 -3.85 -36.38 -11.29
C VAL A 3 -4.10 -35.72 -12.62
N ARG A 4 -4.90 -36.35 -13.48
CA ARG A 4 -5.24 -35.82 -14.80
C ARG A 4 -6.63 -35.20 -14.78
N VAL A 5 -6.77 -33.96 -15.25
CA VAL A 5 -8.08 -33.31 -15.37
C VAL A 5 -8.87 -33.99 -16.49
N VAL A 6 -10.03 -34.58 -16.17
CA VAL A 6 -10.90 -35.27 -17.14
C VAL A 6 -12.11 -34.43 -17.52
N ARG A 7 -12.64 -33.63 -16.59
CA ARG A 7 -13.82 -32.79 -16.82
C ARG A 7 -13.77 -31.52 -16.01
N LEU A 8 -14.11 -30.39 -16.64
CA LEU A 8 -14.24 -29.10 -15.99
C LEU A 8 -15.71 -28.79 -15.74
N VAL A 9 -16.03 -28.24 -14.57
CA VAL A 9 -17.38 -27.78 -14.20
C VAL A 9 -17.28 -26.37 -13.62
N SER A 10 -18.39 -25.64 -13.52
CA SER A 10 -18.38 -24.24 -13.04
C SER A 10 -17.82 -24.10 -11.62
N TYR A 11 -18.01 -25.09 -10.76
CA TYR A 11 -17.59 -25.08 -9.36
C TYR A 11 -16.29 -25.86 -9.07
N GLY A 12 -15.61 -26.38 -10.10
CA GLY A 12 -14.40 -27.18 -9.89
C GLY A 12 -13.93 -28.00 -11.11
N ALA A 13 -13.11 -29.01 -10.85
CA ALA A 13 -12.59 -29.93 -11.85
C ALA A 13 -12.66 -31.37 -11.32
N PHE A 14 -13.09 -32.30 -12.18
CA PHE A 14 -12.94 -33.72 -11.94
C PHE A 14 -11.60 -34.18 -12.50
N CYS A 15 -10.84 -34.85 -11.66
CA CYS A 15 -9.55 -35.40 -12.02
C CYS A 15 -9.52 -36.91 -11.77
N GLU A 16 -8.69 -37.62 -12.51
CA GLU A 16 -8.47 -39.05 -12.35
C GLU A 16 -7.06 -39.27 -11.80
N ILE A 17 -6.97 -40.06 -10.72
CA ILE A 17 -5.69 -40.41 -10.07
C ILE A 17 -5.14 -41.69 -10.68
N GLU A 18 -6.03 -42.67 -10.79
CA GLU A 18 -5.79 -44.01 -11.33
C GLU A 18 -7.02 -44.43 -12.14
N PRO A 19 -6.90 -45.38 -13.07
CA PRO A 19 -8.04 -45.85 -13.87
C PRO A 19 -9.22 -46.21 -12.97
N GLN A 20 -10.39 -45.61 -13.23
CA GLN A 20 -11.64 -45.78 -12.47
C GLN A 20 -11.70 -45.07 -11.10
N ILE A 21 -10.66 -44.33 -10.69
CA ILE A 21 -10.65 -43.56 -9.43
C ILE A 21 -10.76 -42.06 -9.74
N GLN A 22 -11.98 -41.54 -9.56
CA GLN A 22 -12.28 -40.12 -9.75
C GLN A 22 -12.12 -39.32 -8.46
N CYS A 23 -11.55 -38.14 -8.60
CA CYS A 23 -11.44 -37.14 -7.55
C CYS A 23 -12.02 -35.80 -7.99
N LEU A 24 -12.49 -35.03 -7.01
CA LEU A 24 -13.08 -33.71 -7.19
C LEU A 24 -12.14 -32.66 -6.60
N LEU A 25 -11.72 -31.71 -7.45
CA LEU A 25 -11.04 -30.49 -7.07
C LEU A 25 -12.08 -29.36 -7.04
N HIS A 26 -12.48 -28.92 -5.85
CA HIS A 26 -13.41 -27.80 -5.70
C HIS A 26 -12.71 -26.46 -5.98
N GLN A 27 -13.42 -25.46 -6.53
CA GLN A 27 -12.84 -24.15 -6.84
C GLN A 27 -12.16 -23.47 -5.65
N SER A 28 -12.69 -23.66 -4.44
CA SER A 28 -12.12 -23.11 -3.20
C SER A 28 -10.80 -23.77 -2.78
N GLN A 29 -10.44 -24.88 -3.43
CA GLN A 29 -9.22 -25.65 -3.20
C GLN A 29 -8.22 -25.46 -4.35
N MET A 30 -8.46 -24.50 -5.25
CA MET A 30 -7.56 -24.14 -6.36
C MET A 30 -6.67 -22.93 -6.05
N ASP A 31 -7.08 -22.06 -5.12
CA ASP A 31 -6.34 -20.84 -4.76
C ASP A 31 -6.64 -20.44 -3.30
N PHE A 32 -5.61 -20.04 -2.56
CA PHE A 32 -5.75 -19.60 -1.17
C PHE A 32 -6.52 -18.27 -1.05
N PHE A 33 -6.36 -17.37 -2.02
CA PHE A 33 -6.76 -15.97 -1.86
C PHE A 33 -8.07 -15.64 -2.56
N ASN A 34 -8.42 -16.35 -3.63
CA ASN A 34 -9.66 -16.10 -4.36
C ASN A 34 -10.51 -17.37 -4.45
N LYS A 35 -11.63 -17.35 -3.72
CA LYS A 35 -12.59 -18.47 -3.63
C LYS A 35 -13.58 -18.54 -4.80
N ASN A 36 -13.60 -17.53 -5.67
CA ASN A 36 -14.52 -17.42 -6.81
C ASN A 36 -13.75 -17.31 -8.13
N ILE A 37 -12.85 -18.27 -8.36
CA ILE A 37 -12.08 -18.37 -9.60
C ILE A 37 -12.80 -19.30 -10.57
N ASP A 38 -12.85 -18.90 -11.84
CA ASP A 38 -13.22 -19.80 -12.94
C ASP A 38 -12.20 -20.93 -13.09
N PRO A 39 -12.58 -22.20 -12.87
CA PRO A 39 -11.68 -23.35 -13.03
C PRO A 39 -10.99 -23.40 -14.40
N ASN A 40 -11.71 -23.01 -15.45
CA ASN A 40 -11.22 -22.95 -16.83
C ASN A 40 -10.00 -22.04 -17.03
N LYS A 41 -9.77 -21.05 -16.16
CA LYS A 41 -8.59 -20.16 -16.26
C LYS A 41 -7.35 -20.73 -15.60
N LYS A 42 -7.52 -21.67 -14.66
CA LYS A 42 -6.41 -22.24 -13.86
C LYS A 42 -5.98 -23.61 -14.34
N VAL A 43 -6.91 -24.43 -14.82
CA VAL A 43 -6.66 -25.82 -15.20
C VAL A 43 -7.25 -26.11 -16.57
N ASN A 44 -6.47 -26.77 -17.42
CA ASN A 44 -6.90 -27.19 -18.74
C ASN A 44 -7.34 -28.65 -18.75
N LEU A 45 -8.26 -28.98 -19.65
CA LEU A 45 -8.73 -30.35 -19.83
C LEU A 45 -7.58 -31.24 -20.33
N GLY A 46 -7.36 -32.38 -19.68
CA GLY A 46 -6.23 -33.27 -19.96
C GLY A 46 -4.91 -32.90 -19.29
N GLN A 47 -4.81 -31.75 -18.60
CA GLN A 47 -3.61 -31.35 -17.88
C GLN A 47 -3.33 -32.28 -16.69
N GLN A 48 -2.06 -32.64 -16.50
CA GLN A 48 -1.61 -33.28 -15.26
C GLN A 48 -1.29 -32.19 -14.24
N ILE A 49 -1.91 -32.29 -13.06
CA ILE A 49 -1.71 -31.38 -11.94
C ILE A 49 -1.33 -32.18 -10.69
N GLU A 50 -0.55 -31.57 -9.82
CA GLU A 50 -0.18 -32.19 -8.55
C GLU A 50 -1.13 -31.73 -7.45
N VAL A 51 -1.78 -32.67 -6.78
CA VAL A 51 -2.78 -32.42 -5.75
C VAL A 51 -2.52 -33.25 -4.50
N ARG A 52 -3.12 -32.81 -3.39
CA ARG A 52 -3.16 -33.50 -2.11
C ARG A 52 -4.56 -34.04 -1.86
N ILE A 53 -4.65 -35.28 -1.36
CA ILE A 53 -5.93 -35.86 -0.95
C ILE A 53 -6.33 -35.25 0.40
N LEU A 54 -7.51 -34.63 0.46
CA LEU A 54 -8.06 -34.08 1.70
C LEU A 54 -8.90 -35.11 2.44
N LYS A 55 -9.81 -35.76 1.71
CA LYS A 55 -10.82 -36.65 2.29
C LYS A 55 -11.25 -37.70 1.29
N ILE A 56 -11.51 -38.91 1.79
CA ILE A 56 -12.05 -40.03 1.02
C ILE A 56 -13.37 -40.43 1.70
N GLN A 57 -14.48 -40.40 0.96
CA GLN A 57 -15.80 -40.87 1.43
C GLN A 57 -16.53 -41.57 0.30
N ASP A 58 -17.03 -42.79 0.55
CA ASP A 58 -17.93 -43.53 -0.36
C ASP A 58 -17.52 -43.48 -1.84
N ARG A 59 -16.25 -43.80 -2.12
CA ARG A 59 -15.62 -43.76 -3.47
C ARG A 59 -15.48 -42.37 -4.11
N LYS A 60 -15.73 -41.29 -3.38
CA LYS A 60 -15.43 -39.91 -3.78
C LYS A 60 -14.19 -39.42 -3.06
N ILE A 61 -13.16 -39.04 -3.82
CA ILE A 61 -11.92 -38.47 -3.30
C ILE A 61 -11.99 -36.96 -3.49
N SER A 62 -11.90 -36.19 -2.40
CA SER A 62 -11.75 -34.73 -2.48
C SER A 62 -10.26 -34.39 -2.47
N VAL A 63 -9.81 -33.65 -3.48
CA VAL A 63 -8.42 -33.23 -3.63
C VAL A 63 -8.27 -31.72 -3.56
N SER A 64 -7.08 -31.27 -3.21
CA SER A 64 -6.71 -29.85 -3.17
C SER A 64 -5.44 -29.60 -3.95
N LEU A 65 -5.40 -28.48 -4.67
CA LEU A 65 -4.20 -27.94 -5.31
C LEU A 65 -3.32 -27.18 -4.31
N LEU A 66 -3.85 -26.89 -3.12
CA LEU A 66 -3.17 -26.15 -2.06
C LEU A 66 -2.20 -27.09 -1.34
N THR A 67 -0.95 -27.12 -1.80
CA THR A 67 0.09 -28.04 -1.32
C THR A 67 0.92 -27.52 -0.15
N GLU A 68 0.80 -26.24 0.24
CA GLU A 68 1.65 -25.60 1.26
C GLU A 68 0.88 -25.09 2.49
N GLU A 69 1.63 -24.74 3.55
CA GLU A 69 1.12 -23.90 4.65
C GLU A 69 0.42 -22.68 4.07
N ASN A 70 -0.71 -22.28 4.66
CA ASN A 70 -1.43 -21.10 4.21
C ASN A 70 -0.46 -19.90 4.17
N PRO A 71 -0.19 -19.29 3.00
CA PRO A 71 0.81 -18.25 2.91
C PRO A 71 0.47 -17.03 3.77
N PHE A 72 -0.82 -16.85 4.08
CA PHE A 72 -1.28 -15.85 5.03
C PHE A 72 -0.92 -16.19 6.48
N GLU A 73 -0.95 -17.46 6.87
CA GLU A 73 -0.48 -17.88 8.20
C GLU A 73 1.03 -17.73 8.33
N THR A 74 1.79 -18.12 7.30
CA THR A 74 3.24 -17.91 7.25
C THR A 74 3.57 -16.41 7.33
N PHE A 75 2.77 -15.57 6.69
CA PHE A 75 2.90 -14.12 6.81
C PHE A 75 2.61 -13.62 8.22
N LEU A 76 1.51 -14.05 8.86
CA LEU A 76 1.19 -13.66 10.24
C LEU A 76 2.24 -14.10 11.26
N LYS A 77 2.96 -15.21 11.00
CA LYS A 77 4.09 -15.66 11.82
C LYS A 77 5.33 -14.79 11.64
N LYS A 78 5.53 -14.21 10.45
CA LYS A 78 6.73 -13.44 10.09
C LYS A 78 6.57 -11.93 10.28
N PHE A 79 5.36 -11.40 10.14
CA PHE A 79 5.09 -9.97 10.06
C PHE A 79 3.90 -9.58 10.93
N SER A 80 4.06 -8.47 11.64
CA SER A 80 3.06 -7.88 12.52
C SER A 80 2.62 -6.49 12.04
N GLU A 81 1.49 -6.02 12.57
CA GLU A 81 1.08 -4.63 12.34
C GLU A 81 2.14 -3.68 12.88
N GLY A 82 2.50 -2.66 12.09
CA GLY A 82 3.55 -1.72 12.40
C GLY A 82 4.92 -2.05 11.81
N ASP A 83 5.13 -3.26 11.29
CA ASP A 83 6.42 -3.62 10.69
C ASP A 83 6.66 -2.88 9.36
N VAL A 84 7.91 -2.50 9.13
CA VAL A 84 8.36 -1.91 7.86
C VAL A 84 8.92 -3.01 6.99
N VAL A 85 8.30 -3.21 5.83
CA VAL A 85 8.62 -4.30 4.90
C VAL A 85 9.04 -3.75 3.54
N LYS A 86 9.96 -4.45 2.88
CA LYS A 86 10.32 -4.18 1.49
C LYS A 86 9.25 -4.76 0.58
N CYS A 87 8.85 -3.99 -0.41
CA CYS A 87 7.77 -4.32 -1.33
C CYS A 87 8.16 -4.02 -2.77
N GLU A 88 7.53 -4.69 -3.72
CA GLU A 88 7.62 -4.40 -5.14
C GLU A 88 6.23 -4.10 -5.69
N VAL A 89 6.08 -3.09 -6.55
CA VAL A 89 4.79 -2.76 -7.18
C VAL A 89 4.38 -3.87 -8.13
N ALA A 90 3.33 -4.61 -7.78
CA ALA A 90 2.77 -5.66 -8.62
C ALA A 90 1.87 -5.07 -9.73
N SER A 91 1.03 -4.10 -9.37
CA SER A 91 0.15 -3.39 -10.28
C SER A 91 -0.25 -2.03 -9.72
N VAL A 92 -0.63 -1.12 -10.61
CA VAL A 92 -1.16 0.21 -10.26
C VAL A 92 -2.64 0.21 -10.63
N LEU A 93 -3.50 0.51 -9.65
CA LEU A 93 -4.94 0.72 -9.82
C LEU A 93 -5.23 2.23 -9.75
N ASP A 94 -6.42 2.65 -10.17
CA ASP A 94 -6.79 4.07 -10.21
C ASP A 94 -6.79 4.75 -8.83
N PHE A 95 -7.04 3.97 -7.76
CA PHE A 95 -7.14 4.47 -6.38
C PHE A 95 -6.06 3.89 -5.44
N ALA A 96 -5.22 2.96 -5.89
CA ALA A 96 -4.26 2.29 -5.03
C ALA A 96 -3.15 1.62 -5.82
N ILE A 97 -2.02 1.36 -5.17
CA ILE A 97 -1.00 0.46 -5.71
C ILE A 97 -1.09 -0.89 -5.01
N MET A 98 -0.97 -1.96 -5.78
CA MET A 98 -0.80 -3.30 -5.26
C MET A 98 0.69 -3.56 -5.10
N LEU A 99 1.08 -3.91 -3.88
CA LEU A 99 2.46 -4.15 -3.49
C LEU A 99 2.61 -5.63 -3.17
N LYS A 100 3.65 -6.25 -3.69
CA LYS A 100 4.11 -7.58 -3.32
C LYS A 100 5.18 -7.44 -2.26
N ILE A 101 4.93 -7.97 -1.06
CA ILE A 101 5.89 -7.91 0.04
C ILE A 101 7.01 -8.94 -0.22
N GLU A 102 8.26 -8.52 -0.12
CA GLU A 102 9.42 -9.39 -0.32
C GLU A 102 9.46 -10.47 0.77
N GLY A 103 9.57 -11.74 0.38
CA GLY A 103 9.52 -12.88 1.32
C GLY A 103 8.12 -13.27 1.79
N SER A 104 7.06 -12.70 1.20
CA SER A 104 5.66 -13.08 1.39
C SER A 104 5.02 -13.42 0.05
N GLU A 105 4.14 -14.43 0.07
CA GLU A 105 3.35 -14.82 -1.11
C GLU A 105 1.94 -14.23 -1.10
N ILE A 106 1.65 -13.27 -0.21
CA ILE A 106 0.36 -12.60 -0.19
C ILE A 106 0.21 -11.74 -1.47
N PRO A 107 -0.80 -11.99 -2.31
CA PRO A 107 -1.04 -11.22 -3.52
C PRO A 107 -1.81 -9.92 -3.24
N ALA A 108 -2.47 -9.78 -2.08
CA ALA A 108 -3.42 -8.72 -1.77
C ALA A 108 -2.91 -7.70 -0.73
N ALA A 109 -1.71 -7.15 -0.93
CA ALA A 109 -1.27 -5.99 -0.16
C ALA A 109 -1.54 -4.70 -0.95
N ILE A 110 -2.37 -3.82 -0.40
CA ILE A 110 -2.85 -2.61 -1.08
C ILE A 110 -2.41 -1.38 -0.30
N CYS A 111 -1.84 -0.40 -1.02
CA CYS A 111 -1.57 0.92 -0.49
C CYS A 111 -2.46 1.94 -1.20
N HIS A 112 -3.35 2.59 -0.44
CA HIS A 112 -4.23 3.63 -0.96
C HIS A 112 -3.42 4.88 -1.33
N TRP A 113 -3.89 5.68 -2.30
CA TRP A 113 -3.17 6.86 -2.77
C TRP A 113 -2.85 7.87 -1.65
N LYS A 114 -3.75 8.01 -0.68
CA LYS A 114 -3.58 8.84 0.53
C LYS A 114 -2.39 8.42 1.41
N ASN A 115 -1.97 7.16 1.34
CA ASN A 115 -0.84 6.63 2.12
C ASN A 115 0.44 6.49 1.27
N LEU A 116 0.46 7.04 0.05
CA LEU A 116 1.65 7.02 -0.83
C LEU A 116 2.64 8.13 -0.51
N SER A 117 2.15 9.33 -0.19
CA SER A 117 2.97 10.52 0.05
C SER A 117 2.22 11.52 0.93
N PHE A 118 2.97 12.42 1.58
CA PHE A 118 2.42 13.55 2.31
C PHE A 118 1.85 14.65 1.39
N GLU A 119 2.24 14.65 0.11
CA GLU A 119 1.64 15.53 -0.90
C GLU A 119 0.43 14.84 -1.53
N GLU A 120 -0.78 15.35 -1.30
CA GLU A 120 -1.99 14.86 -1.96
C GLU A 120 -2.09 15.41 -3.40
N SER A 121 -1.23 14.93 -4.29
CA SER A 121 -1.24 15.29 -5.71
C SER A 121 -1.49 14.07 -6.60
N GLU A 122 -2.43 14.18 -7.54
CA GLU A 122 -2.80 13.15 -8.53
C GLU A 122 -1.60 12.64 -9.34
N GLU A 123 -0.54 13.45 -9.45
CA GLU A 123 0.73 13.08 -10.08
C GLU A 123 1.47 11.94 -9.36
N ASN A 124 1.16 11.67 -8.09
CA ASN A 124 1.85 10.62 -7.34
C ASN A 124 1.59 9.23 -7.92
N LEU A 125 0.40 8.94 -8.43
CA LEU A 125 0.10 7.66 -9.09
C LEU A 125 0.97 7.45 -10.33
N LYS A 126 1.26 8.51 -11.09
CA LYS A 126 2.13 8.45 -12.29
C LYS A 126 3.60 8.16 -11.96
N LYS A 127 4.03 8.40 -10.72
CA LYS A 127 5.41 8.10 -10.28
C LYS A 127 5.63 6.61 -10.06
N TRP A 128 4.58 5.85 -9.80
CA TRP A 128 4.66 4.41 -9.53
C TRP A 128 4.49 3.60 -10.81
N LYS A 129 5.42 2.66 -11.03
CA LYS A 129 5.37 1.71 -12.14
C LYS A 129 5.49 0.30 -11.60
N LYS A 130 4.91 -0.66 -12.34
CA LYS A 130 5.08 -2.09 -12.07
C LYS A 130 6.57 -2.44 -12.01
N GLY A 131 6.97 -3.20 -11.00
CA GLY A 131 8.35 -3.62 -10.75
C GLY A 131 9.19 -2.66 -9.89
N MET A 132 8.66 -1.49 -9.50
CA MET A 132 9.39 -0.59 -8.61
C MET A 132 9.48 -1.16 -7.21
N LYS A 133 10.68 -1.18 -6.63
CA LYS A 133 10.90 -1.56 -5.24
C LYS A 133 10.72 -0.36 -4.31
N THR A 134 10.04 -0.56 -3.20
CA THR A 134 9.80 0.46 -2.16
C THR A 134 9.74 -0.17 -0.78
N SER A 135 9.72 0.64 0.26
CA SER A 135 9.44 0.19 1.63
C SER A 135 8.06 0.69 2.03
N ALA A 136 7.26 -0.16 2.70
CA ALA A 136 5.95 0.19 3.20
C ALA A 136 5.75 -0.36 4.61
N LYS A 137 5.00 0.36 5.43
CA LYS A 137 4.66 -0.05 6.79
C LYS A 137 3.32 -0.77 6.76
N ILE A 138 3.21 -1.87 7.49
CA ILE A 138 1.95 -2.58 7.65
C ILE A 138 1.05 -1.75 8.57
N LEU A 139 -0.06 -1.23 8.03
CA LEU A 139 -1.00 -0.41 8.79
C LEU A 139 -2.06 -1.27 9.48
N SER A 140 -2.60 -2.26 8.78
CA SER A 140 -3.61 -3.15 9.33
C SER A 140 -3.66 -4.47 8.54
N ILE A 141 -3.89 -5.58 9.22
CA ILE A 141 -4.03 -6.90 8.62
C ILE A 141 -5.46 -7.41 8.82
N ASP A 142 -6.23 -7.52 7.73
CA ASP A 142 -7.56 -8.12 7.76
C ASP A 142 -7.45 -9.63 7.56
N LYS A 143 -7.56 -10.39 8.66
CA LYS A 143 -7.48 -11.86 8.66
C LYS A 143 -8.66 -12.54 7.97
N ALA A 144 -9.85 -11.93 8.02
CA ALA A 144 -11.06 -12.51 7.43
C ALA A 144 -11.04 -12.42 5.90
N LYS A 145 -10.56 -11.29 5.38
CA LYS A 145 -10.45 -11.04 3.93
C LYS A 145 -9.09 -11.41 3.35
N MET A 146 -8.13 -11.81 4.19
CA MET A 146 -6.73 -12.07 3.83
C MET A 146 -6.11 -10.88 3.06
N LYS A 147 -6.42 -9.65 3.51
CA LYS A 147 -5.96 -8.41 2.90
C LYS A 147 -5.04 -7.67 3.85
N VAL A 148 -3.98 -7.09 3.30
CA VAL A 148 -3.03 -6.27 4.07
C VAL A 148 -3.09 -4.84 3.55
N ARG A 149 -3.26 -3.87 4.45
CA ARG A 149 -3.11 -2.46 4.12
C ARG A 149 -1.69 -2.02 4.42
N LEU A 150 -1.06 -1.43 3.43
CA LEU A 150 0.29 -0.90 3.52
C LEU A 150 0.26 0.62 3.40
N GLY A 151 1.22 1.29 4.02
CA GLY A 151 1.47 2.72 3.88
C GLY A 151 2.93 2.97 3.53
N VAL A 152 3.19 3.49 2.32
CA VAL A 152 4.55 3.88 1.90
C VAL A 152 5.00 5.15 2.63
N ARG A 153 4.06 6.07 2.86
CA ARG A 153 4.29 7.31 3.61
C ARG A 153 4.83 7.02 5.02
N GLU A 154 4.21 6.08 5.72
CA GLU A 154 4.55 5.72 7.10
C GLU A 154 5.88 4.94 7.22
N ALA A 155 6.36 4.33 6.13
CA ALA A 155 7.67 3.69 6.06
C ALA A 155 8.78 4.65 5.60
N SER A 156 8.42 5.77 4.99
CA SER A 156 9.38 6.78 4.61
C SER A 156 9.92 7.40 5.88
N LYS A 157 11.24 7.25 6.12
CA LYS A 157 12.00 7.91 7.19
C LYS A 157 11.95 9.46 7.14
N ASN A 158 11.17 10.04 6.23
CA ASN A 158 10.77 11.42 6.39
C ASN A 158 9.94 11.47 7.66
N LYS A 159 10.59 11.91 8.75
CA LYS A 159 9.93 12.55 9.88
C LYS A 159 8.78 13.38 9.31
N ASP A 160 7.62 13.28 9.95
CA ASP A 160 6.49 14.12 9.62
C ASP A 160 7.03 15.54 9.37
N PRO A 161 6.71 16.21 8.25
CA PRO A 161 7.20 17.57 8.02
C PRO A 161 6.83 18.52 9.18
N PHE A 162 5.83 18.17 9.99
CA PHE A 162 5.47 18.84 11.24
C PHE A 162 6.31 18.42 12.46
N ASP A 163 7.14 17.39 12.38
CA ASP A 163 8.06 16.99 13.46
C ASP A 163 9.11 18.08 13.74
N TYR A 164 9.44 18.92 12.73
CA TYR A 164 10.20 20.16 12.94
C TYR A 164 9.58 21.08 14.00
N PHE A 165 8.25 21.02 14.16
CA PHE A 165 7.51 21.80 15.14
C PHE A 165 7.18 21.01 16.42
N SER A 166 7.51 19.73 16.53
CA SER A 166 7.28 18.94 17.75
C SER A 166 7.96 19.58 18.96
N ASP A 167 9.21 20.00 18.77
CA ASP A 167 10.06 20.65 19.78
C ASP A 167 9.86 22.17 19.89
N LYS A 168 8.96 22.75 19.08
CA LYS A 168 8.75 24.21 19.01
C LYS A 168 7.51 24.65 19.76
N GLU A 169 7.56 25.86 20.27
CA GLU A 169 6.47 26.48 21.02
C GLU A 169 5.74 27.55 20.21
N ASN A 170 4.51 27.83 20.64
CA ASN A 170 3.72 28.93 20.07
C ASN A 170 4.43 30.26 20.37
N ASN A 171 4.51 31.16 19.39
CA ASN A 171 5.27 32.42 19.40
C ASN A 171 6.80 32.31 19.19
N GLU A 172 7.35 31.12 18.93
CA GLU A 172 8.76 30.99 18.56
C GLU A 172 9.01 31.58 17.16
N ILE A 173 10.14 32.28 16.99
CA ILE A 173 10.57 32.82 15.70
C ILE A 173 11.41 31.77 14.99
N ILE A 174 10.97 31.37 13.81
CA ILE A 174 11.68 30.41 12.96
C ILE A 174 12.11 31.07 11.65
N THR A 175 13.25 30.61 11.13
CA THR A 175 13.70 31.02 9.79
C THR A 175 12.99 30.17 8.75
N ALA A 176 12.32 30.81 7.80
CA ALA A 176 11.66 30.15 6.68
C ALA A 176 12.18 30.69 5.35
N THR A 177 12.25 29.83 4.34
CA THR A 177 12.70 30.22 2.99
C THR A 177 11.51 30.30 2.06
N VAL A 178 11.32 31.42 1.38
CA VAL A 178 10.22 31.64 0.42
C VAL A 178 10.41 30.72 -0.79
N LYS A 179 9.43 29.87 -1.07
CA LYS A 179 9.42 28.96 -2.22
C LYS A 179 8.58 29.51 -3.37
N GLU A 180 7.47 30.16 -3.06
CA GLU A 180 6.52 30.67 -4.03
C GLU A 180 5.84 31.92 -3.48
N VAL A 181 5.60 32.91 -4.34
CA VAL A 181 4.90 34.15 -4.00
C VAL A 181 3.55 34.13 -4.70
N LEU A 182 2.47 34.25 -3.93
CA LEU A 182 1.10 34.27 -4.43
C LEU A 182 0.51 35.67 -4.26
N LYS A 183 -0.56 35.98 -5.01
CA LYS A 183 -1.28 37.26 -4.87
C LYS A 183 -1.88 37.47 -3.47
N ASN A 184 -2.22 36.37 -2.79
CA ASN A 184 -2.88 36.37 -1.48
C ASN A 184 -1.98 35.96 -0.30
N GLY A 185 -0.67 35.80 -0.53
CA GLY A 185 0.27 35.35 0.50
C GLY A 185 1.58 34.79 -0.07
N ILE A 186 2.40 34.16 0.77
CA ILE A 186 3.66 33.52 0.36
C ILE A 186 3.68 32.07 0.84
N LYS A 187 4.19 31.15 0.03
CA LYS A 187 4.53 29.80 0.47
C LYS A 187 5.97 29.77 0.91
N VAL A 188 6.19 29.38 2.15
CA VAL A 188 7.51 29.33 2.78
C VAL A 188 7.80 27.93 3.32
N SER A 189 9.08 27.58 3.32
CA SER A 189 9.63 26.34 3.85
C SER A 189 10.27 26.66 5.20
N PRO A 190 9.73 26.25 6.34
CA PRO A 190 10.38 26.44 7.64
C PRO A 190 11.68 25.60 7.70
N GLY A 191 12.77 26.21 8.17
CA GLY A 191 14.08 25.55 8.24
C GLY A 191 14.72 25.28 6.87
N ASN A 192 15.46 24.15 6.80
CA ASN A 192 16.11 23.64 5.58
C ASN A 192 15.35 22.46 4.95
N GLU A 193 14.17 22.14 5.49
CA GLU A 193 13.37 21.03 5.01
C GLU A 193 12.60 21.43 3.77
N LYS A 194 12.86 20.74 2.66
CA LYS A 194 12.26 21.02 1.35
C LYS A 194 10.81 20.54 1.22
N ASN A 195 10.32 19.75 2.19
CA ASN A 195 9.08 18.99 2.07
C ASN A 195 7.90 19.60 2.84
N LEU A 196 8.09 20.68 3.60
CA LEU A 196 6.99 21.41 4.22
C LEU A 196 6.78 22.77 3.56
N LEU A 197 5.62 22.98 2.95
CA LEU A 197 5.20 24.26 2.39
C LEU A 197 4.10 24.87 3.25
N ILE A 198 4.43 25.87 4.05
CA ILE A 198 3.46 26.64 4.84
C ILE A 198 3.03 27.85 4.03
N THR A 199 1.72 28.08 3.93
CA THR A 199 1.18 29.29 3.30
C THR A 199 0.96 30.36 4.36
N ILE A 200 1.73 31.46 4.30
CA ILE A 200 1.50 32.66 5.10
C ILE A 200 0.58 33.58 4.31
N LYS A 201 -0.61 33.85 4.86
CA LYS A 201 -1.60 34.78 4.25
C LYS A 201 -1.09 36.21 4.29
N LYS A 202 -1.54 37.03 3.33
CA LYS A 202 -1.21 38.47 3.25
C LYS A 202 -1.44 39.22 4.57
N SER A 203 -2.49 38.89 5.31
CA SER A 203 -2.83 39.50 6.59
C SER A 203 -1.81 39.26 7.71
N HIS A 204 -0.93 38.27 7.57
CA HIS A 204 0.06 37.87 8.58
C HIS A 204 1.51 38.05 8.09
N LEU A 205 1.72 38.81 7.00
CA LEU A 205 3.06 39.08 6.46
C LEU A 205 3.87 40.07 7.30
N ALA A 206 3.21 41.04 7.93
CA ALA A 206 3.85 42.09 8.70
C ALA A 206 3.01 42.49 9.92
N LYS A 207 3.66 43.12 10.92
CA LYS A 207 2.98 43.69 12.10
C LYS A 207 2.11 44.92 11.76
N LYS A 208 2.39 45.57 10.63
CA LYS A 208 1.66 46.74 10.13
C LYS A 208 0.93 46.37 8.84
N ILE A 209 -0.33 46.77 8.72
CA ILE A 209 -1.20 46.47 7.57
C ILE A 209 -0.65 47.07 6.26
N GLU A 210 0.09 48.17 6.36
CA GLU A 210 0.68 48.93 5.24
C GLU A 210 1.85 48.19 4.56
N ASP A 211 2.56 47.35 5.31
CA ASP A 211 3.74 46.58 4.88
C ASP A 211 3.39 45.15 4.45
N CYS A 212 2.11 44.77 4.48
CA CYS A 212 1.62 43.46 4.06
C CYS A 212 1.61 43.31 2.53
N ARG A 213 2.74 43.56 1.87
CA ARG A 213 2.91 43.45 0.41
C ARG A 213 3.68 42.16 0.08
N PRO A 214 3.03 41.14 -0.50
CA PRO A 214 3.71 39.89 -0.86
C PRO A 214 4.78 40.10 -1.96
N GLU A 215 4.68 41.18 -2.72
CA GLU A 215 5.61 41.56 -3.80
C GLU A 215 7.02 41.94 -3.31
N ILE A 216 7.18 42.21 -2.02
CA ILE A 216 8.49 42.51 -1.41
C ILE A 216 9.35 41.23 -1.34
N PHE A 217 8.72 40.06 -1.27
CA PHE A 217 9.40 38.79 -1.13
C PHE A 217 9.70 38.17 -2.48
N ARG A 218 10.88 37.56 -2.63
CA ARG A 218 11.30 36.79 -3.80
C ARG A 218 11.52 35.33 -3.45
N ARG A 219 11.41 34.48 -4.46
CA ARG A 219 11.72 33.04 -4.33
C ARG A 219 13.19 32.89 -3.94
N GLY A 220 13.45 32.25 -2.80
CA GLY A 220 14.77 32.06 -2.23
C GLY A 220 15.08 32.96 -1.02
N ASP A 221 14.24 33.96 -0.74
CA ASP A 221 14.45 34.85 0.40
C ASP A 221 14.28 34.12 1.73
N ARG A 222 15.17 34.41 2.68
CA ARG A 222 15.07 33.91 4.05
C ARG A 222 14.33 34.95 4.88
N ILE A 223 13.19 34.55 5.44
CA ILE A 223 12.36 35.40 6.29
C ILE A 223 12.31 34.83 7.70
N SER A 224 12.13 35.70 8.69
CA SER A 224 11.81 35.28 10.05
C SER A 224 10.30 35.27 10.21
N ALA A 225 9.73 34.09 10.44
CA ALA A 225 8.29 33.90 10.65
C ALA A 225 8.04 33.45 12.09
N MET A 226 7.02 34.03 12.73
CA MET A 226 6.59 33.60 14.06
C MET A 226 5.55 32.48 13.92
N VAL A 227 5.72 31.41 14.68
CA VAL A 227 4.73 30.32 14.73
C VAL A 227 3.50 30.80 15.49
N ILE A 228 2.37 30.90 14.79
CA ILE A 228 1.07 31.25 15.38
C ILE A 228 0.11 30.06 15.29
N ASN A 229 -0.49 29.70 16.43
CA ASN A 229 -1.46 28.60 16.57
C ASN A 229 -0.93 27.23 16.13
N LEU A 230 0.16 26.78 16.76
CA LEU A 230 0.60 25.39 16.62
C LEU A 230 -0.45 24.44 17.24
N LYS A 231 -1.25 23.78 16.41
CA LYS A 231 -2.11 22.67 16.86
C LYS A 231 -1.31 21.38 16.81
N LYS A 232 -0.78 20.94 17.96
CA LYS A 232 -0.21 19.59 18.11
C LYS A 232 -1.36 18.58 17.95
N SER A 233 -1.25 17.68 16.98
CA SER A 233 -2.20 16.57 16.78
C SER A 233 -1.76 15.35 17.55
#